data_AF-A0AAD9RHP4-F1
#
_entry.id   AF-A0AAD9RHP4-F1
#
_cell.length_a   1.000
_cell.length_b   1.000
_cell.length_c   1.000
_cell.angle_alpha   90.00
_cell.angle_beta   90.00
_cell.angle_gamma   90.00
#
_symmetry.space_group_name_H-M   'P 1'
#
loop_
_entity.id
_entity.type
_entity.pdbx_description
1 polymer ?
#
loop_
_entity_poly.entity_id
_entity_poly.type
_entity_poly.pdbx_seq_one_letter_code
_entity_poly.pdbx_strand_id
1 'polypeptide(L)'
;MHRFGLEDSKTVTSPMDSSVKLSEYTGQSVKKSRFPYREAVGCLNYLATVSRPDISYVVGTLARYSNNPHEVHWKAVKRVMQYLKYTSDVSLCFGNDTSNKLTGYCDSDYAGQLEERKSTSGYVFLL
;
A
#
# COMPACT_ATOMS: atom_id res chain seq x y z
N MET A 1 15.05 1.07 1.06
CA MET A 1 15.25 2.49 0.68
C MET A 1 16.40 2.62 -0.31
N HIS A 2 17.62 2.17 0.03
CA HIS A 2 18.82 2.20 -0.83
C HIS A 2 18.58 1.66 -2.26
N ARG A 3 17.99 0.46 -2.40
CA ARG A 3 17.70 -0.18 -3.70
C ARG A 3 16.79 0.63 -4.64
N PHE A 4 16.01 1.57 -4.12
CA PHE A 4 15.09 2.40 -4.91
C PHE A 4 15.50 3.88 -4.99
N GLY A 5 16.72 4.23 -4.52
CA GLY A 5 17.25 5.60 -4.57
C GLY A 5 16.45 6.61 -3.73
N LEU A 6 15.85 6.17 -2.62
CA LEU A 6 14.97 7.00 -1.78
C LEU A 6 15.62 7.46 -0.46
N GLU A 7 16.95 7.36 -0.35
CA GLU A 7 17.66 7.69 0.90
C GLU A 7 17.53 9.16 1.30
N ASP A 8 17.64 10.10 0.36
CA ASP A 8 17.47 11.55 0.63
C ASP A 8 16.04 12.05 0.40
N SER A 9 15.09 11.13 0.23
CA SER A 9 13.72 11.51 -0.12
C SER A 9 12.98 12.14 1.07
N LYS A 10 12.19 13.18 0.79
CA LYS A 10 11.31 13.85 1.77
C LYS A 10 10.30 12.84 2.34
N THR A 11 10.13 12.86 3.65
CA THR A 11 9.14 12.05 4.36
C THR A 11 7.73 12.60 4.16
N VAL A 12 6.73 11.72 4.23
CA VAL A 12 5.31 12.10 4.17
C VAL A 12 4.56 11.45 5.32
N THR A 13 3.52 12.12 5.83
CA THR A 13 2.75 11.66 7.00
C THR A 13 1.61 10.70 6.66
N SER A 14 1.22 10.59 5.39
CA SER A 14 0.16 9.70 4.93
C SER A 14 0.62 8.83 3.75
N PRO A 15 0.36 7.50 3.77
CA PRO A 15 0.77 6.57 2.73
C PRO A 15 0.07 6.82 1.39
N MET A 16 -1.14 7.36 1.42
CA MET A 16 -1.95 7.66 0.23
C MET A 16 -2.38 9.13 0.25
N ASP A 17 -2.42 9.75 -0.92
CA ASP A 17 -2.96 11.09 -1.10
C ASP A 17 -4.44 10.96 -1.45
N SER A 18 -5.33 11.43 -0.57
CA SER A 18 -6.79 11.34 -0.76
C SER A 18 -7.28 12.13 -1.98
N SER A 19 -6.48 13.07 -2.48
CA SER A 19 -6.79 13.87 -3.67
C SER A 19 -6.35 13.19 -4.97
N VAL A 20 -5.51 12.14 -4.90
CA VAL A 20 -4.98 11.45 -6.08
C VAL A 20 -5.78 10.19 -6.35
N LYS A 21 -6.64 10.24 -7.38
CA LYS A 21 -7.29 9.03 -7.91
C LYS A 21 -6.29 8.29 -8.80
N LEU A 22 -5.95 7.07 -8.41
CA LEU A 22 -5.25 6.13 -9.29
C LEU A 22 -6.27 5.67 -10.32
N SER A 23 -6.01 5.94 -11.60
CA SER A 23 -6.83 5.49 -12.72
C SER A 23 -5.95 4.74 -13.73
N GLU A 24 -6.55 3.84 -14.49
CA GLU A 24 -5.99 3.35 -15.73
C GLU A 24 -5.81 4.53 -16.68
N TYR A 25 -4.56 4.93 -16.89
CA TYR A 25 -4.25 6.02 -17.80
C TYR A 25 -4.17 5.46 -19.23
N THR A 26 -4.99 5.98 -20.15
CA THR A 26 -5.02 5.59 -21.57
C THR A 26 -3.87 6.18 -22.40
N GLY A 27 -2.98 6.99 -21.80
CA GLY A 27 -1.77 7.46 -22.46
C GLY A 27 -0.65 6.42 -22.51
N GLN A 28 0.46 6.74 -23.19
CA GLN A 28 1.56 5.81 -23.44
C GLN A 28 2.00 5.07 -22.16
N SER A 29 1.83 3.75 -22.16
CA SER A 29 2.40 2.83 -21.17
C SER A 29 3.87 3.19 -20.96
N VAL A 30 4.24 3.46 -19.70
CA VAL A 30 5.64 3.70 -19.38
C VAL A 30 6.34 2.40 -19.69
N LYS A 31 7.26 2.42 -20.67
CA LYS A 31 8.06 1.26 -21.06
C LYS A 31 8.47 0.52 -19.78
N LYS A 32 8.10 -0.77 -19.67
CA LYS A 32 8.35 -1.71 -18.56
C LYS A 32 9.75 -1.66 -17.94
N SER A 33 10.70 -0.98 -18.59
CA SER A 33 12.11 -0.84 -18.28
C SER A 33 12.47 0.33 -17.35
N ARG A 34 11.61 1.31 -17.06
CA ARG A 34 12.08 2.51 -16.32
C ARG A 34 12.25 2.28 -14.81
N PHE A 35 11.38 1.49 -14.17
CA PHE A 35 11.42 1.25 -12.71
C PHE A 35 10.92 -0.16 -12.32
N PRO A 36 11.50 -0.81 -11.30
CA PRO A 36 11.12 -2.17 -10.86
C PRO A 36 9.81 -2.19 -10.05
N TYR A 37 8.68 -1.86 -10.70
CA TYR A 37 7.38 -1.68 -10.05
C TYR A 37 6.89 -2.94 -9.32
N ARG A 38 6.89 -4.10 -10.00
CA ARG A 38 6.41 -5.36 -9.42
C ARG A 38 7.21 -5.79 -8.19
N GLU A 39 8.53 -5.60 -8.25
CA GLU A 39 9.41 -5.90 -7.13
C GLU A 39 9.10 -4.97 -5.94
N ALA A 40 8.98 -3.67 -6.19
CA ALA A 40 8.64 -2.70 -5.15
C ALA A 40 7.29 -3.01 -4.48
N VAL A 41 6.25 -3.30 -5.27
CA VAL A 41 4.94 -3.70 -4.74
C VAL A 41 5.02 -5.01 -3.96
N GLY A 42 5.79 -5.99 -4.43
CA GLY A 42 6.02 -7.24 -3.69
C GLY A 42 6.66 -7.02 -2.32
N CYS A 43 7.70 -6.19 -2.24
CA CYS A 43 8.33 -5.81 -0.96
C CYS A 43 7.34 -5.08 -0.04
N LEU A 44 6.56 -4.15 -0.57
CA LEU A 44 5.55 -3.43 0.21
C LEU A 44 4.44 -4.37 0.70
N ASN A 45 4.05 -5.36 -0.10
CA ASN A 45 3.05 -6.35 0.28
C ASN A 45 3.54 -7.23 1.43
N TYR A 46 4.81 -7.65 1.39
CA TYR A 46 5.42 -8.36 2.50
C TYR A 46 5.40 -7.53 3.80
N LEU A 47 5.77 -6.26 3.73
CA LEU A 47 5.70 -5.36 4.90
C LEU A 47 4.27 -5.22 5.41
N ALA A 48 3.29 -5.07 4.51
CA ALA A 48 1.88 -4.93 4.86
C ALA A 48 1.36 -6.14 5.66
N THR A 49 1.73 -7.35 5.25
CA THR A 49 1.30 -8.59 5.90
C THR A 49 2.01 -8.85 7.23
N VAL A 50 3.29 -8.49 7.35
CA VAL A 50 4.13 -8.90 8.51
C VAL A 50 4.15 -7.87 9.63
N SER A 51 4.20 -6.58 9.30
CA SER A 51 4.55 -5.54 10.29
C SER A 51 3.87 -4.20 10.09
N ARG A 52 3.23 -3.96 8.94
CA ARG A 52 2.66 -2.65 8.59
C ARG A 52 1.26 -2.77 8.00
N PRO A 53 0.28 -3.29 8.78
CA PRO A 53 -1.08 -3.48 8.29
C PRO A 53 -1.73 -2.16 7.86
N ASP A 54 -1.24 -1.02 8.38
CA ASP A 54 -1.63 0.34 8.04
C ASP A 54 -1.44 0.70 6.56
N ILE A 55 -0.53 0.04 5.84
CA ILE A 55 -0.33 0.26 4.39
C ILE A 55 -1.08 -0.76 3.51
N SER A 56 -1.80 -1.73 4.08
CA SER A 56 -2.39 -2.84 3.32
C SER A 56 -3.34 -2.37 2.21
N TYR A 57 -4.15 -1.35 2.49
CA TYR A 57 -5.10 -0.80 1.51
C TYR A 57 -4.40 -0.19 0.29
N VAL A 58 -3.40 0.68 0.52
CA VAL A 58 -2.69 1.35 -0.58
C VAL A 58 -1.88 0.35 -1.40
N VAL A 59 -1.27 -0.65 -0.75
CA VAL A 59 -0.50 -1.69 -1.45
C VAL A 59 -1.42 -2.57 -2.28
N GLY A 60 -2.57 -2.99 -1.73
CA GLY A 60 -3.58 -3.74 -2.46
C GLY A 60 -4.12 -2.97 -3.67
N THR A 61 -4.26 -1.66 -3.56
CA THR A 61 -4.63 -0.80 -4.70
C THR A 61 -3.52 -0.74 -5.76
N LEU A 62 -2.27 -0.56 -5.35
CA LEU A 62 -1.12 -0.53 -6.26
C LEU A 62 -0.87 -1.87 -6.96
N ALA A 63 -1.19 -2.99 -6.30
CA ALA A 63 -1.04 -4.32 -6.87
C ALA A 63 -1.91 -4.52 -8.12
N ARG A 64 -3.08 -3.87 -8.21
CA ARG A 64 -3.99 -3.95 -9.37
C ARG A 64 -3.31 -3.45 -10.66
N TYR A 65 -2.47 -2.42 -10.54
CA TYR A 65 -1.75 -1.81 -11.66
C TYR A 65 -0.40 -2.49 -12.00
N SER A 66 -0.12 -3.67 -11.43
CA SER A 66 1.14 -4.41 -11.66
C SER A 66 1.32 -4.93 -13.08
N ASN A 67 0.24 -5.02 -13.87
CA ASN A 67 0.31 -5.48 -15.25
C ASN A 67 0.75 -4.36 -16.22
N ASN A 68 0.27 -3.13 -15.98
CA ASN A 68 0.57 -1.95 -16.78
C ASN A 68 0.78 -0.72 -15.88
N PRO A 69 1.95 -0.59 -15.21
CA PRO A 69 2.21 0.54 -14.33
C PRO A 69 2.54 1.82 -15.12
N HIS A 70 2.10 2.96 -14.61
CA HIS A 70 2.33 4.30 -15.15
C HIS A 70 3.10 5.17 -14.14
N GLU A 71 3.55 6.36 -14.55
CA GLU A 71 4.33 7.26 -13.68
C GLU A 71 3.57 7.67 -12.42
N VAL A 72 2.24 7.82 -12.52
CA VAL A 72 1.37 8.10 -11.37
C VAL A 72 1.43 6.98 -10.33
N HIS A 73 1.38 5.71 -10.77
CA HIS A 73 1.48 4.55 -9.88
C HIS A 73 2.89 4.45 -9.27
N TRP A 74 3.95 4.75 -10.04
CA TRP A 74 5.31 4.78 -9.48
C TRP A 74 5.49 5.90 -8.45
N LYS A 75 4.89 7.07 -8.68
CA LYS A 75 4.88 8.17 -7.70
C LYS A 75 4.17 7.76 -6.41
N ALA A 76 3.08 7.02 -6.52
CA ALA A 76 2.37 6.48 -5.37
C ALA A 76 3.21 5.42 -4.61
N VAL A 77 3.88 4.49 -5.29
CA VAL A 77 4.84 3.55 -4.65
C VAL A 77 5.91 4.30 -3.87
N LYS A 78 6.53 5.32 -4.48
CA LYS A 78 7.53 6.16 -3.80
C LYS A 78 6.96 6.87 -2.58
N ARG A 79 5.71 7.33 -2.64
CA ARG A 79 5.03 7.95 -1.50
C ARG A 79 4.86 6.98 -0.33
N VAL A 80 4.45 5.74 -0.59
CA VAL A 80 4.35 4.70 0.46
C VAL A 80 5.72 4.47 1.10
N MET A 81 6.78 4.40 0.31
CA MET A 81 8.14 4.29 0.84
C MET A 81 8.54 5.52 1.67
N GLN A 82 8.22 6.74 1.25
CA GLN A 82 8.46 7.96 2.04
C GLN A 82 7.70 7.95 3.37
N TYR A 83 6.49 7.38 3.39
CA TYR A 83 5.70 7.22 4.60
C TYR A 83 6.32 6.19 5.55
N LEU A 84 6.79 5.05 5.02
CA LEU A 84 7.52 4.06 5.81
C LEU A 84 8.80 4.64 6.42
N LYS A 85 9.48 5.57 5.70
CA LYS A 85 10.63 6.31 6.24
C LYS A 85 10.22 7.23 7.38
N TYR A 86 9.08 7.92 7.25
CA TYR A 86 8.55 8.80 8.31
C TYR A 86 8.20 8.05 9.59
N THR A 87 7.78 6.80 9.44
CA THR A 87 7.26 5.94 10.52
C THR A 87 8.22 4.79 10.82
N SER A 88 9.52 4.96 10.57
CA SER A 88 10.54 3.94 10.86
C SER A 88 10.61 3.60 12.35
N ASP A 89 10.28 4.57 13.19
CA ASP A 89 10.40 4.49 14.64
C ASP A 89 9.10 4.04 15.30
N VAL A 90 8.08 3.70 14.50
CA VAL A 90 6.77 3.22 14.96
C VAL A 90 6.71 1.70 14.85
N SER A 91 6.30 1.04 15.92
CA SER A 91 6.11 -0.42 15.99
C SER A 91 4.69 -0.79 16.40
N LEU A 92 4.22 -1.97 15.98
CA LEU A 92 3.02 -2.58 16.56
C LEU A 92 3.32 -3.05 17.98
N CYS A 93 2.54 -2.56 18.93
CA CYS A 93 2.52 -3.08 20.28
C CYS A 93 1.30 -3.99 20.43
N PHE A 94 1.53 -5.31 20.50
CA PHE A 94 0.49 -6.25 20.91
C PHE A 94 0.36 -6.18 22.44
N GLY A 95 -0.85 -5.89 22.94
CA GLY A 95 -1.12 -5.90 24.37
C GLY A 95 -1.12 -7.32 24.93
N ASN A 96 -0.85 -7.47 26.22
CA ASN A 96 -1.01 -8.74 26.95
C ASN A 96 -2.47 -8.92 27.39
N ASP A 97 -3.39 -9.02 26.43
CA ASP A 97 -4.73 -9.48 26.78
C ASP A 97 -4.65 -11.00 27.05
N THR A 98 -4.74 -11.38 28.33
CA THR A 98 -4.74 -12.79 28.75
C THR A 98 -6.10 -13.46 28.54
N SER A 99 -7.12 -12.71 28.12
CA SER A 99 -8.37 -13.32 27.69
C SER A 99 -8.13 -13.92 26.31
N ASN A 100 -8.05 -15.25 26.22
CA ASN A 100 -7.93 -15.99 24.96
C ASN A 100 -9.21 -15.83 24.10
N LYS A 101 -9.59 -14.60 23.78
CA LYS A 101 -10.85 -14.23 23.13
C LYS A 101 -10.53 -13.73 21.73
N LEU A 102 -10.72 -14.62 20.76
CA LEU A 102 -10.67 -14.27 19.35
C LEU A 102 -11.78 -13.27 19.03
N THR A 103 -11.42 -12.01 18.76
CA THR A 103 -12.33 -10.96 18.32
C THR A 103 -12.10 -10.66 16.85
N GLY A 104 -13.14 -10.82 16.03
CA GLY A 104 -13.08 -10.57 14.58
C GLY A 104 -13.85 -9.31 14.20
N TYR A 105 -13.23 -8.44 13.43
CA TYR A 105 -13.87 -7.31 12.74
C TYR A 105 -13.91 -7.60 11.25
N CYS A 106 -15.00 -7.24 10.60
CA CYS A 106 -15.18 -7.34 9.15
C CYS A 106 -15.76 -6.03 8.63
N ASP A 107 -15.20 -5.52 7.55
CA ASP A 107 -15.67 -4.34 6.85
C ASP A 107 -15.75 -4.65 5.35
N SER A 108 -16.72 -4.06 4.65
CA SER A 108 -16.80 -4.20 3.20
C SER A 108 -17.20 -2.89 2.56
N ASP A 109 -16.46 -2.54 1.52
CA ASP A 109 -16.66 -1.35 0.71
C ASP A 109 -17.26 -1.76 -0.64
N TYR A 110 -18.52 -1.37 -0.87
CA TYR A 110 -19.27 -1.71 -2.08
C TYR A 110 -18.92 -0.74 -3.22
N ALA A 111 -18.51 -1.29 -4.36
CA ALA A 111 -18.15 -0.53 -5.56
C ALA A 111 -17.07 0.55 -5.35
N GLY A 112 -16.25 0.44 -4.30
CA GLY A 112 -15.18 1.39 -4.01
C GLY A 112 -14.09 1.49 -5.08
N GLN A 113 -13.94 0.45 -5.93
CA GLN A 113 -13.11 0.56 -7.12
C GLN A 113 -13.85 1.33 -8.22
N LEU A 114 -13.40 2.56 -8.49
CA LEU A 114 -13.99 3.48 -9.47
C LEU A 114 -14.21 2.90 -10.87
N GLU A 115 -13.33 1.99 -11.32
CA GLU A 115 -13.34 1.45 -12.69
C GLU A 115 -14.14 0.15 -12.79
N GLU A 116 -13.77 -0.87 -12.03
CA GLU A 116 -14.37 -2.20 -12.15
C GLU A 116 -15.59 -2.38 -11.24
N ARG A 117 -15.92 -1.39 -10.39
CA ARG A 117 -16.94 -1.46 -9.33
C ARG A 117 -16.83 -2.72 -8.46
N LYS A 118 -15.63 -3.28 -8.35
CA LYS A 118 -15.36 -4.42 -7.50
C LYS A 118 -15.47 -3.99 -6.04
N SER A 119 -16.16 -4.82 -5.27
CA SER A 119 -16.23 -4.65 -3.82
C SER A 119 -14.93 -5.08 -3.18
N THR A 120 -14.51 -4.40 -2.11
CA THR A 120 -13.34 -4.76 -1.32
C THR A 120 -13.81 -5.16 0.08
N SER A 121 -13.52 -6.38 0.50
CA SER A 121 -13.81 -6.84 1.88
C SER A 121 -12.51 -6.94 2.67
N GLY A 122 -12.53 -6.46 3.91
CA GLY A 122 -11.41 -6.54 4.86
C GLY A 122 -11.84 -7.23 6.15
N TYR A 123 -10.91 -7.93 6.78
CA TYR A 123 -11.11 -8.55 8.09
C TYR A 123 -9.88 -8.39 8.97
N VAL A 124 -10.09 -8.28 10.27
CA VAL A 124 -9.04 -8.21 11.28
C VAL A 124 -9.42 -9.12 12.44
N PHE A 125 -8.50 -10.01 12.83
CA PHE A 125 -8.65 -10.86 13.99
C PHE A 125 -7.67 -10.41 15.09
N LEU A 126 -8.19 -10.17 16.29
CA LEU A 126 -7.43 -9.94 17.51
C LEU A 126 -7.50 -11.21 18.36
N LEU A 127 -6.37 -11.65 18.91
CA LEU A 127 -6.25 -12.81 19.78
C LEU A 127 -5.95 -12.39 21.21
#